data_AF-A0A3C1S9D1-F1
#
_entry.id   AF-A0A3C1S9D1-F1
#
_cell.length_a   1.000
_cell.length_b   1.000
_cell.length_c   1.000
_cell.angle_alpha   90.00
_cell.angle_beta   90.00
_cell.angle_gamma   90.00
#
_symmetry.space_group_name_H-M   'P 1'
#
loop_
_entity.id
_entity.type
_entity.pdbx_description
1 polymer ?
#
loop_
_entity_poly.entity_id
_entity_poly.type
_entity_poly.pdbx_seq_one_letter_code
_entity_poly.pdbx_strand_id
1 'polypeptide(L)'
;LKPRAGGISFALSAMGDQFHRILNVTIVYPEGIKTFWEFLCGKVGEIRVHVEDIPVSKELSGNYEDIEFRKQFQNWLNALWEEKDMRIESMRHDAESGIADGTHT
;
A
#
# COMPACT_ATOMS: atom_id res chain seq x y z
N LEU A 1 10.12 -0.40 2.03
CA LEU A 1 10.25 0.82 1.18
C LEU A 1 10.42 2.06 2.08
N LYS A 2 11.17 3.10 1.69
CA LYS A 2 11.20 4.34 2.49
C LYS A 2 9.84 5.07 2.38
N PRO A 3 9.16 5.41 3.48
CA PRO A 3 7.86 6.08 3.42
C PRO A 3 8.00 7.45 2.76
N ARG A 4 7.24 7.69 1.69
CA ARG A 4 7.09 9.02 1.09
C ARG A 4 6.03 9.80 1.88
N ALA A 5 6.31 10.05 3.16
CA ALA A 5 5.36 10.63 4.12
C ALA A 5 4.89 12.05 3.75
N GLY A 6 5.68 12.80 2.97
CA GLY A 6 5.40 14.20 2.64
C GLY A 6 4.07 14.41 1.93
N GLY A 7 3.76 13.63 0.89
CA GLY A 7 2.53 13.81 0.11
C GLY A 7 1.26 13.45 0.90
N ILE A 8 1.32 12.38 1.68
CA ILE A 8 0.22 11.93 2.53
C ILE A 8 -0.04 12.95 3.64
N SER A 9 1.03 13.45 4.29
CA SER A 9 0.89 14.48 5.33
C SER A 9 0.27 15.77 4.81
N PHE A 10 0.62 16.20 3.59
CA PHE A 10 0.03 17.40 2.98
C PHE A 10 -1.46 17.22 2.67
N ALA A 11 -1.84 16.09 2.06
CA ALA A 11 -3.23 15.80 1.74
C ALA A 11 -4.10 15.77 3.01
N LEU A 12 -3.58 15.21 4.11
CA LEU A 12 -4.27 15.15 5.38
C LEU A 12 -4.40 16.53 6.05
N SER A 13 -3.33 17.32 6.09
CA SER A 13 -3.39 18.70 6.58
C SER A 13 -4.39 19.57 5.81
N ALA A 14 -4.53 19.36 4.50
CA ALA A 14 -5.44 20.13 3.66
C ALA A 14 -6.91 19.75 3.84
N MET A 15 -7.20 18.52 4.27
CA MET A 15 -8.57 17.98 4.35
C MET A 15 -9.10 17.85 5.78
N GLY A 16 -8.25 17.94 6.82
CA GLY A 16 -8.67 17.92 8.22
C GLY A 16 -9.56 16.71 8.56
N ASP A 17 -10.69 16.96 9.22
CA ASP A 17 -11.62 15.93 9.70
C ASP A 17 -12.50 15.27 8.60
N GLN A 18 -12.24 15.52 7.32
CA GLN A 18 -13.11 15.05 6.23
C GLN A 18 -12.83 13.60 5.79
N PHE A 19 -11.79 12.95 6.33
CA PHE A 19 -11.46 11.56 6.01
C PHE A 19 -12.24 10.59 6.88
N HIS A 20 -13.15 9.84 6.26
CA HIS A 20 -13.93 8.82 6.95
C HIS A 20 -13.31 7.42 6.81
N ARG A 21 -12.63 7.17 5.69
CA ARG A 21 -12.03 5.86 5.34
C ARG A 21 -10.77 6.08 4.52
N ILE A 22 -9.79 5.20 4.68
CA ILE A 22 -8.54 5.17 3.91
C ILE A 22 -8.54 3.88 3.09
N LEU A 23 -8.41 4.02 1.77
CA LEU A 23 -8.28 2.87 0.87
C LEU A 23 -6.80 2.52 0.72
N ASN A 24 -6.38 1.43 1.35
CA ASN A 24 -5.04 0.90 1.26
C ASN A 24 -4.95 -0.11 0.10
N VAL A 25 -4.31 0.31 -1.00
CA VAL A 25 -4.11 -0.54 -2.18
C VAL A 25 -2.64 -0.96 -2.29
N THR A 26 -2.40 -2.25 -2.47
CA THR A 26 -1.08 -2.84 -2.74
C THR A 26 -1.14 -3.58 -4.06
N ILE A 27 -0.27 -3.21 -5.00
CA ILE A 27 -0.18 -3.81 -6.34
C ILE A 27 1.21 -4.41 -6.49
N VAL A 28 1.28 -5.71 -6.74
CA VAL A 28 2.52 -6.46 -6.94
C VAL A 28 2.55 -7.00 -8.35
N TYR A 29 3.68 -6.79 -9.03
CA TYR A 29 4.04 -7.40 -10.31
C TYR A 29 5.12 -8.44 -10.02
N PRO A 30 4.77 -9.74 -9.85
CA PRO A 30 5.74 -10.76 -9.43
C PRO A 30 6.91 -10.91 -10.41
N GLU A 31 6.63 -10.80 -11.72
CA GLU A 31 7.63 -10.83 -12.79
C GLU A 31 8.45 -9.53 -12.94
N GLY A 32 8.28 -8.59 -12.01
CA GLY A 32 8.92 -7.28 -12.06
C GLY A 32 8.19 -6.27 -12.96
N ILE A 33 8.78 -5.08 -13.04
CA ILE A 33 8.19 -3.94 -13.75
C ILE A 33 8.39 -4.16 -15.26
N LYS A 34 7.29 -4.28 -16.00
CA LYS A 34 7.31 -4.26 -17.47
C LYS A 34 7.27 -2.81 -17.98
N THR A 35 7.73 -2.60 -19.20
CA THR A 35 7.56 -1.30 -19.88
C THR A 35 6.09 -1.04 -20.19
N PHE A 36 5.73 0.23 -20.37
CA PHE A 36 4.36 0.61 -20.75
C PHE A 36 3.89 -0.07 -22.05
N TRP A 37 4.80 -0.21 -23.03
CA TRP A 37 4.48 -0.89 -24.28
C TRP A 37 4.23 -2.40 -24.07
N GLU A 38 5.01 -3.06 -23.21
CA GLU A 38 4.79 -4.45 -22.86
C GLU A 38 3.46 -4.66 -22.13
N PHE A 39 3.07 -3.72 -21.26
CA PHE A 39 1.74 -3.70 -20.63
C PHE A 39 0.63 -3.61 -21.69
N LEU A 40 0.73 -2.66 -22.64
CA LEU A 40 -0.26 -2.51 -23.72
C LEU A 40 -0.35 -3.72 -24.64
N CYS A 41 0.76 -4.43 -24.85
CA CYS A 41 0.80 -5.66 -25.64
C CYS A 41 0.34 -6.91 -24.85
N GLY A 42 -0.14 -6.76 -23.61
CA GLY A 42 -0.60 -7.89 -22.79
C GLY A 42 0.52 -8.81 -22.29
N LYS A 43 1.77 -8.33 -22.25
CA LYS A 43 2.94 -9.11 -21.81
C LYS A 43 3.15 -9.10 -20.29
N VAL A 44 2.10 -8.77 -19.54
CA VAL A 44 2.09 -8.83 -18.09
C VAL A 44 1.32 -10.09 -17.72
N GLY A 45 2.03 -11.13 -17.28
CA GLY A 45 1.42 -12.43 -17.00
C GLY A 45 0.53 -12.40 -15.76
N GLU A 46 1.02 -11.78 -14.69
CA GLU A 46 0.32 -11.75 -13.41
C GLU A 46 0.41 -10.36 -12.74
N ILE A 47 -0.73 -9.88 -12.25
CA ILE A 47 -0.83 -8.70 -11.38
C ILE A 47 -1.63 -9.11 -10.16
N ARG A 48 -1.04 -8.93 -8.97
CA ARG A 48 -1.73 -9.19 -7.71
C ARG A 48 -2.12 -7.88 -7.07
N VAL A 49 -3.41 -7.74 -6.76
CA VAL A 49 -3.95 -6.55 -6.13
C VAL A 49 -4.56 -6.94 -4.79
N HIS A 50 -4.09 -6.30 -3.73
CA HIS A 50 -4.70 -6.38 -2.41
C HIS A 50 -5.29 -5.01 -2.07
N VAL A 51 -6.55 -5.03 -1.65
CA VAL A 51 -7.30 -3.83 -1.27
C VAL A 51 -7.82 -4.02 0.14
N GLU A 52 -7.52 -3.05 0.99
CA GLU A 52 -7.99 -2.99 2.36
C GLU A 52 -8.66 -1.65 2.59
N ASP A 53 -9.85 -1.69 3.19
CA ASP A 53 -10.57 -0.51 3.64
C ASP A 53 -10.30 -0.31 5.13
N ILE A 54 -9.57 0.76 5.45
CA ILE A 54 -9.22 1.11 6.82
C ILE A 54 -10.17 2.21 7.30
N PRO A 55 -11.06 1.95 8.28
CA PRO A 55 -11.88 2.99 8.87
C PRO A 55 -10.97 3.98 9.60
N VAL A 56 -11.20 5.28 9.40
CA VAL A 56 -10.48 6.31 10.15
C VAL A 56 -11.02 6.29 11.59
N SER A 57 -10.23 5.77 12.52
CA SER A 57 -10.57 5.82 13.95
C SER A 57 -10.50 7.27 14.44
N LYS A 58 -11.13 7.57 15.59
CA LYS A 58 -11.05 8.91 16.20
C LYS A 58 -9.62 9.35 16.50
N GLU A 59 -8.69 8.40 16.63
CA GLU A 59 -7.27 8.64 16.87
C GLU A 59 -6.55 9.18 15.63
N LEU A 60 -7.16 9.05 14.45
CA LEU A 60 -6.68 9.53 13.17
C LEU A 60 -7.43 10.79 12.68
N SER A 61 -8.48 11.20 13.38
CA SER A 61 -9.26 12.42 13.12
C SER A 61 -8.87 13.54 14.10
N GLY A 62 -7.74 14.19 13.84
CA GLY A 62 -7.21 15.24 14.70
C GLY A 62 -6.52 16.34 13.93
N ASN A 63 -6.18 17.43 14.62
CA ASN A 63 -5.51 18.57 14.02
C ASN A 63 -4.02 18.27 13.78
N TYR A 64 -3.61 18.25 12.51
CA TYR A 64 -2.20 18.01 12.13
C TYR A 64 -1.24 19.15 12.56
N GLU A 65 -1.75 20.31 12.98
CA GLU A 65 -0.93 21.35 13.61
C GLU A 65 -0.51 20.98 15.05
N ASP A 66 -1.23 20.06 15.71
CA ASP A 66 -0.83 19.53 17.01
C ASP A 66 0.35 18.56 16.85
N ILE A 67 1.45 18.87 17.54
CA ILE A 67 2.69 18.11 17.53
C ILE A 67 2.47 16.67 18.01
N GLU A 68 1.63 16.46 19.03
CA GLU A 68 1.40 15.13 19.59
C GLU A 68 0.56 14.27 18.65
N PHE A 69 -0.49 14.84 18.06
CA PHE A 69 -1.25 14.17 17.01
C PHE A 69 -0.38 13.83 15.80
N ARG A 70 0.45 14.77 15.34
CA ARG A 70 1.37 14.53 14.22
C ARG A 70 2.31 13.36 14.47
N LYS A 71 2.86 13.22 15.68
CA LYS A 71 3.70 12.07 16.05
C LYS A 71 2.91 10.76 16.03
N GLN A 72 1.72 10.74 16.62
CA GLN A 72 0.86 9.56 16.63
C GLN A 72 0.51 9.11 15.22
N PHE A 73 0.12 10.06 14.37
CA PHE A 73 -0.18 9.81 12.96
C PHE A 73 1.04 9.27 12.21
N GLN A 74 2.24 9.85 12.42
CA GLN A 74 3.47 9.35 11.80
C GLN A 74 3.80 7.93 12.22
N ASN A 75 3.64 7.60 13.51
CA ASN A 75 3.85 6.24 14.01
C ASN A 75 2.87 5.26 13.38
N TRP A 76 1.58 5.62 13.31
CA TRP A 76 0.57 4.82 12.64
C TRP A 76 0.90 4.61 11.15
N LEU A 77 1.28 5.68 10.44
CA LEU A 77 1.64 5.60 9.03
C LEU A 77 2.86 4.70 8.79
N ASN A 78 3.86 4.76 9.69
CA ASN A 78 5.03 3.89 9.62
C ASN A 78 4.67 2.42 9.84
N ALA A 79 3.82 2.12 10.83
CA ALA A 79 3.35 0.76 11.08
C ALA A 79 2.57 0.20 9.88
N LEU A 80 1.68 1.01 9.28
CA LEU A 80 0.98 0.64 8.05
C LEU A 80 1.97 0.35 6.91
N TRP A 81 3.07 1.11 6.84
CA TRP A 81 4.10 0.92 5.83
C TRP A 81 4.85 -0.41 6.00
N GLU A 82 5.22 -0.75 7.23
CA GLU A 82 5.86 -2.02 7.57
C GLU A 82 4.95 -3.21 7.24
N GLU A 83 3.65 -3.10 7.53
CA GLU A 83 2.68 -4.14 7.14
C GLU A 83 2.60 -4.30 5.62
N LYS A 84 2.56 -3.19 4.86
CA LYS A 84 2.56 -3.25 3.40
C LYS A 84 3.83 -3.91 2.85
N ASP A 85 4.99 -3.62 3.42
CA ASP A 85 6.25 -4.25 3.02
C ASP A 85 6.19 -5.77 3.25
N MET A 86 5.71 -6.23 4.41
CA MET A 86 5.50 -7.67 4.68
C MET A 86 4.50 -8.30 3.71
N ARG A 87 3.40 -7.61 3.42
CA ARG A 87 2.37 -8.10 2.50
C ARG A 87 2.88 -8.20 1.07
N ILE A 88 3.67 -7.24 0.60
CA ILE A 88 4.34 -7.31 -0.71
C ILE A 88 5.21 -8.55 -0.77
N GLU A 89 6.00 -8.82 0.27
CA GLU A 89 6.89 -9.98 0.30
C GLU A 89 6.12 -11.31 0.29
N SER A 90 5.03 -11.41 1.06
CA SER A 90 4.14 -12.57 1.01
C SER A 90 3.54 -12.77 -0.38
N MET A 91 3.02 -11.69 -1.00
CA MET A 91 2.41 -11.77 -2.33
C MET A 91 3.40 -12.17 -3.42
N ARG A 92 4.69 -11.89 -3.24
CA ARG A 92 5.76 -12.35 -4.14
C ARG A 92 6.08 -13.83 -3.94
N HIS A 93 6.26 -14.30 -2.70
CA HIS A 93 6.52 -15.71 -2.41
C HIS A 93 5.37 -16.64 -2.82
N ASP A 94 4.12 -16.20 -2.62
CA ASP A 94 2.94 -16.94 -3.05
C ASP A 94 2.89 -17.09 -4.59
N ALA A 95 3.61 -16.26 -5.35
CA ALA A 95 3.72 -16.38 -6.80
C ALA A 95 4.73 -17.45 -7.20
N GLU A 96 5.86 -17.50 -6.51
CA GLU A 96 6.89 -18.54 -6.70
C GLU A 96 6.35 -19.93 -6.35
N SER A 97 5.51 -20.02 -5.31
CA SER A 97 4.90 -21.28 -4.85
C SER A 97 3.79 -21.78 -5.80
N GLY A 98 3.02 -20.87 -6.40
CA GLY A 98 1.99 -21.22 -7.40
C GLY A 98 2.58 -21.72 -8.74
N ILE A 99 3.83 -21.39 -9.05
CA ILE A 99 4.54 -21.89 -10.23
C ILE A 99 5.01 -23.34 -10.02
N ALA A 100 5.36 -23.73 -8.79
CA ALA A 100 5.84 -25.09 -8.48
C ALA A 100 4.77 -26.17 -8.64
N ASP A 101 3.48 -25.84 -8.43
CA ASP A 101 2.35 -26.78 -8.59
C ASP A 101 1.85 -26.89 -10.05
N GLY A 102 2.36 -26.07 -10.98
CA GLY A 102 1.86 -25.97 -12.36
C GLY A 102 2.57 -26.84 -13.41
N THR A 103 3.57 -27.67 -13.05
CA THR A 103 4.41 -28.40 -14.03
C THR A 103 3.91 -29.82 -14.35
N HIS A 104 2.61 -30.10 -14.23
CA HIS A 104 2.01 -31.34 -14.72
C HIS A 104 0.74 -31.06 -15.52
N THR A 105 0.89 -30.89 -16.84
CA THR A 105 -0.01 -31.45 -17.87
C THR A 105 0.68 -31.40 -19.24
#